data_AF-A0A7Y4CT55-F1
#
_entry.id   AF-A0A7Y4CT55-F1
#
_cell.length_a   1.000
_cell.length_b   1.000
_cell.length_c   1.000
_cell.angle_alpha   90.00
_cell.angle_beta   90.00
_cell.angle_gamma   90.00
#
_symmetry.space_group_name_H-M   'P 1'
#
loop_
_entity.id
_entity.type
_entity.pdbx_description
1 polymer ?
#
loop_
_entity_poly.entity_id
_entity_poly.type
_entity_poly.pdbx_seq_one_letter_code
_entity_poly.pdbx_strand_id
1 'polypeptide(L)'
;NCSFMQFAWQSFAYYTSDKTPDLFLNMMPKDRIFKEIPDSWDNKGDQGLVQSEILQAGSNFPLNDQESNPVFYQQSVNKKFYNDIVKHGLNNSQCVAEIDSGKTPFEISPGSTEVKTSWKLISNNDNPEKFFTIHRDVELNGVVRSNVLMGLVGIHIVRKTRNHPEFIWTTFEHKENAPDCADVPNLSNFEKSGKWTFFNPMSFQKVNTYFPGKPTQVCRETPYGVGFLTKTEVAKDIKALNEAMSDYYQSRKSVWSNYFLVGTSWTVSNESDLNKGEVPPTWKNEIGGSKLLSNSTMETYVQNPQWFALVHPKEDRGCFACHKYDPLTKKALHLSHMFNAAQDYGQCFL
;
A
#
# COMPACT_ATOMS: atom_id res chain seq x y z
N ASN A 1 3.83 -8.55 19.65
CA ASN A 1 3.11 -8.04 18.47
C ASN A 1 2.81 -6.55 18.55
N CYS A 2 2.33 -6.03 19.67
CA CYS A 2 2.07 -4.59 19.87
C CYS A 2 3.19 -3.64 19.39
N SER A 3 4.48 -3.97 19.58
CA SER A 3 5.60 -3.13 19.12
C SER A 3 5.61 -2.84 17.62
N PHE A 4 5.20 -3.80 16.77
CA PHE A 4 5.12 -3.59 15.31
C PHE A 4 3.91 -2.73 14.91
N MET A 5 2.80 -2.83 15.66
CA MET A 5 1.62 -2.00 15.44
C MET A 5 1.87 -0.56 15.91
N GLN A 6 2.59 -0.39 17.02
CA GLN A 6 3.10 0.91 17.47
C GLN A 6 4.07 1.49 16.45
N PHE A 7 5.00 0.68 15.91
CA PHE A 7 5.88 1.10 14.82
C PHE A 7 5.10 1.56 13.59
N ALA A 8 3.99 0.89 13.25
CA ALA A 8 3.13 1.29 12.15
C ALA A 8 2.51 2.67 12.37
N TRP A 9 1.87 2.90 13.52
CA TRP A 9 1.28 4.20 13.86
C TRP A 9 2.33 5.31 13.99
N GLN A 10 3.51 5.01 14.55
CA GLN A 10 4.63 5.95 14.59
C GLN A 10 5.12 6.31 13.19
N SER A 11 5.21 5.33 12.29
CA SER A 11 5.59 5.56 10.89
C SER A 11 4.54 6.40 10.18
N PHE A 12 3.25 6.09 10.35
CA PHE A 12 2.15 6.90 9.83
C PHE A 12 2.25 8.35 10.33
N ALA A 13 2.30 8.56 11.65
CA ALA A 13 2.41 9.90 12.23
C ALA A 13 3.64 10.67 11.75
N TYR A 14 4.77 10.00 11.52
CA TYR A 14 6.00 10.61 11.01
C TYR A 14 5.84 11.06 9.55
N TYR A 15 5.34 10.17 8.69
CA TYR A 15 5.24 10.44 7.25
C TYR A 15 4.04 11.30 6.87
N THR A 16 3.02 11.43 7.74
CA THR A 16 1.87 12.32 7.51
C THR A 16 1.98 13.68 8.21
N SER A 17 3.08 13.94 8.92
CA SER A 17 3.33 15.19 9.61
C SER A 17 3.99 16.22 8.69
N ASP A 18 3.44 17.43 8.66
CA ASP A 18 4.02 18.59 7.98
C ASP A 18 5.30 19.11 8.66
N LYS A 19 5.68 18.54 9.80
CA LYS A 19 6.88 18.89 10.57
C LYS A 19 8.08 18.02 10.24
N THR A 20 7.96 17.05 9.33
CA THR A 20 9.07 16.18 8.94
C THR A 20 9.50 16.48 7.50
N PRO A 21 10.81 16.40 7.19
CA PRO A 21 11.28 16.56 5.82
C PRO A 21 10.83 15.40 4.91
N ASP A 22 10.46 14.27 5.53
CA ASP A 22 10.01 13.05 4.88
C ASP A 22 8.47 12.99 4.77
N LEU A 23 7.73 14.11 4.90
CA LEU A 23 6.30 14.15 4.58
C LEU A 23 6.05 13.41 3.26
N PHE A 24 5.09 12.48 3.22
CA PHE A 24 4.91 11.60 2.07
C PHE A 24 4.65 12.36 0.76
N LEU A 25 4.04 13.55 0.82
CA LEU A 25 3.83 14.42 -0.35
C LEU A 25 5.12 15.02 -0.93
N ASN A 26 6.21 15.02 -0.16
CA ASN A 26 7.53 15.51 -0.59
C ASN A 26 8.43 14.39 -1.10
N MET A 27 8.02 13.13 -0.94
CA MET A 27 8.78 11.95 -1.37
C MET A 27 8.82 11.83 -2.89
N MET A 28 9.93 11.32 -3.42
CA MET A 28 10.13 11.24 -4.87
C MET A 28 9.19 10.18 -5.47
N PRO A 29 8.28 10.54 -6.39
CA PRO A 29 7.40 9.60 -7.05
C PRO A 29 8.15 8.74 -8.07
N LYS A 30 7.67 7.50 -8.27
CA LYS A 30 8.20 6.54 -9.24
C LYS A 30 8.46 7.18 -10.61
N ASP A 31 7.51 7.93 -11.15
CA ASP A 31 7.57 8.44 -12.53
C ASP A 31 8.69 9.48 -12.75
N ARG A 32 9.17 10.11 -11.66
CA ARG A 32 10.31 11.03 -11.70
C ARG A 32 11.65 10.30 -11.59
N ILE A 33 11.66 9.07 -11.10
CA ILE A 33 12.85 8.23 -10.94
C ILE A 33 13.08 7.38 -12.19
N PHE A 34 12.04 6.72 -12.67
CA PHE A 34 12.12 5.68 -13.72
C PHE A 34 12.05 6.27 -15.14
N LYS A 35 12.94 7.21 -15.41
CA LYS A 35 13.20 7.79 -16.73
C LYS A 35 14.70 7.70 -17.03
N GLU A 36 15.12 7.94 -18.28
CA GLU A 36 16.52 7.82 -18.69
C GLU A 36 17.47 8.62 -17.79
N ILE A 37 17.08 9.86 -17.48
CA ILE A 37 17.78 10.74 -16.54
C ILE A 37 16.81 11.03 -15.38
N PRO A 38 16.97 10.38 -14.21
CA PRO A 38 16.14 10.63 -13.04
C PRO A 38 16.14 12.10 -12.63
N ASP A 39 14.99 12.60 -12.14
CA ASP A 39 14.92 13.96 -11.58
C ASP A 39 15.74 14.08 -10.30
N SER A 40 16.40 15.24 -10.16
CA SER A 40 17.03 15.64 -8.91
C SER A 40 16.01 15.79 -7.78
N TRP A 41 16.37 15.33 -6.59
CA TRP A 41 15.57 15.51 -5.38
C TRP A 41 15.32 17.00 -5.06
N ASP A 42 14.05 17.40 -4.98
CA ASP A 42 13.63 18.79 -4.79
C ASP A 42 12.57 19.01 -3.69
N ASN A 43 12.17 17.95 -2.97
CA ASN A 43 11.09 17.95 -1.98
C ASN A 43 9.71 18.38 -2.53
N LYS A 44 9.49 18.29 -3.84
CA LYS A 44 8.18 18.61 -4.45
C LYS A 44 7.29 17.39 -4.64
N GLY A 45 7.84 16.19 -4.42
CA GLY A 45 7.17 14.93 -4.70
C GLY A 45 6.52 14.91 -6.07
N ASP A 46 5.19 14.73 -6.11
CA ASP A 46 4.37 14.66 -7.31
C ASP A 46 3.72 16.00 -7.73
N GLN A 47 4.12 17.12 -7.12
CA GLN A 47 3.61 18.43 -7.52
C GLN A 47 3.94 18.72 -8.99
N GLY A 48 2.90 19.06 -9.77
CA GLY A 48 3.01 19.34 -11.20
C GLY A 48 3.03 18.10 -12.09
N LEU A 49 2.94 16.90 -11.53
CA LEU A 49 2.71 15.68 -12.32
C LEU A 49 1.21 15.51 -12.61
N VAL A 50 0.93 14.88 -13.75
CA VAL A 50 -0.40 14.40 -14.10
C VAL A 50 -0.56 12.98 -13.55
N GLN A 51 -1.50 12.81 -12.62
CA GLN A 51 -1.85 11.50 -12.07
C GLN A 51 -2.62 10.69 -13.11
N SER A 52 -2.09 9.52 -13.49
CA SER A 52 -2.66 8.67 -14.55
C SER A 52 -2.74 7.19 -14.18
N GLU A 53 -2.02 6.75 -13.14
CA GLU A 53 -2.04 5.35 -12.70
C GLU A 53 -3.35 5.04 -11.97
N ILE A 54 -4.15 4.15 -12.56
CA ILE A 54 -5.47 3.76 -12.04
C ILE A 54 -5.59 2.26 -11.80
N LEU A 55 -4.55 1.47 -12.09
CA LEU A 55 -4.62 0.01 -12.01
C LEU A 55 -4.08 -0.51 -10.68
N GLN A 56 -4.83 -1.41 -10.04
CA GLN A 56 -4.34 -2.11 -8.87
C GLN A 56 -3.24 -3.11 -9.23
N ALA A 57 -2.24 -3.21 -8.35
CA ALA A 57 -1.22 -4.25 -8.48
C ALA A 57 -1.87 -5.65 -8.36
N GLY A 58 -1.34 -6.61 -9.11
CA GLY A 58 -1.83 -8.00 -9.12
C GLY A 58 -3.05 -8.24 -10.01
N SER A 59 -4.11 -7.41 -9.90
CA SER A 59 -5.34 -7.58 -10.69
C SER A 59 -5.34 -6.84 -12.03
N ASN A 60 -4.60 -5.73 -12.14
CA ASN A 60 -4.61 -4.82 -13.29
C ASN A 60 -6.01 -4.29 -13.65
N PHE A 61 -6.91 -4.16 -12.66
CA PHE A 61 -8.21 -3.53 -12.81
C PHE A 61 -8.28 -2.21 -12.04
N PRO A 62 -9.02 -1.21 -12.54
CA PRO A 62 -9.29 -0.01 -11.78
C PRO A 62 -10.30 -0.28 -10.67
N LEU A 63 -10.16 0.44 -9.56
CA LEU A 63 -11.20 0.55 -8.55
C LEU A 63 -12.05 1.78 -8.86
N ASN A 64 -13.34 1.59 -9.08
CA ASN A 64 -14.25 2.69 -9.40
C ASN A 64 -15.08 3.07 -8.17
N ASP A 65 -15.17 4.36 -7.88
CA ASP A 65 -16.05 4.90 -6.83
C ASP A 65 -17.54 4.83 -7.20
N GLN A 66 -18.42 5.29 -6.31
CA GLN A 66 -19.88 5.29 -6.55
C GLN A 66 -20.32 6.19 -7.72
N GLU A 67 -19.46 7.05 -8.23
CA GLU A 67 -19.69 7.90 -9.41
C GLU A 67 -19.00 7.34 -10.67
N SER A 68 -18.44 6.13 -10.58
CA SER A 68 -17.68 5.48 -11.66
C SER A 68 -16.37 6.18 -12.03
N ASN A 69 -15.84 7.05 -11.17
CA ASN A 69 -14.49 7.58 -11.34
C ASN A 69 -13.47 6.56 -10.84
N PRO A 70 -12.33 6.39 -11.54
CA PRO A 70 -11.26 5.53 -11.06
C PRO A 70 -10.57 6.14 -9.84
N VAL A 71 -10.10 5.27 -8.96
CA VAL A 71 -9.13 5.58 -7.91
C VAL A 71 -7.74 5.65 -8.53
N PHE A 72 -6.98 6.69 -8.18
CA PHE A 72 -5.62 6.92 -8.64
C PHE A 72 -4.60 6.42 -7.63
N TYR A 73 -3.48 5.88 -8.10
CA TYR A 73 -2.41 5.36 -7.26
C TYR A 73 -1.11 6.12 -7.47
N GLN A 74 -0.41 6.41 -6.38
CA GLN A 74 0.93 6.99 -6.43
C GLN A 74 1.88 6.18 -5.56
N GLN A 75 3.01 5.76 -6.13
CA GLN A 75 4.15 5.20 -5.40
C GLN A 75 5.26 6.25 -5.29
N SER A 76 5.81 6.42 -4.10
CA SER A 76 6.86 7.38 -3.81
C SER A 76 7.84 6.84 -2.78
N VAL A 77 9.09 7.31 -2.82
CA VAL A 77 10.14 6.86 -1.91
C VAL A 77 10.81 8.02 -1.19
N ASN A 78 11.25 7.78 0.05
CA ASN A 78 11.99 8.79 0.79
C ASN A 78 13.39 9.03 0.20
N LYS A 79 14.05 10.10 0.65
CA LYS A 79 15.35 10.53 0.09
C LYS A 79 16.41 9.44 0.17
N LYS A 80 16.38 8.66 1.24
CA LYS A 80 17.32 7.57 1.45
C LYS A 80 17.20 6.50 0.36
N PHE A 81 15.98 6.05 0.09
CA PHE A 81 15.75 5.02 -0.91
C PHE A 81 15.94 5.57 -2.33
N TYR A 82 15.53 6.82 -2.60
CA TYR A 82 15.86 7.51 -3.84
C TYR A 82 17.38 7.52 -4.12
N ASN A 83 18.20 7.85 -3.12
CA ASN A 83 19.65 7.85 -3.27
C ASN A 83 20.20 6.45 -3.58
N ASP A 84 19.67 5.40 -2.94
CA ASP A 84 20.06 4.03 -3.23
C ASP A 84 19.75 3.68 -4.70
N ILE A 85 18.59 4.10 -5.22
CA ILE A 85 18.16 3.86 -6.61
C ILE A 85 19.04 4.59 -7.61
N VAL A 86 19.21 5.91 -7.46
CA VAL A 86 19.95 6.73 -8.42
C VAL A 86 21.44 6.39 -8.39
N LYS A 87 22.02 6.16 -7.21
CA LYS A 87 23.43 5.77 -7.07
C LYS A 87 23.75 4.49 -7.82
N HIS A 88 22.81 3.55 -7.90
CA HIS A 88 23.00 2.27 -8.57
C HIS A 88 22.22 2.19 -9.89
N GLY A 89 21.82 3.32 -10.49
CA GLY A 89 21.21 3.35 -11.81
C GLY A 89 20.00 2.42 -11.96
N LEU A 90 19.20 2.19 -10.91
CA LEU A 90 18.15 1.16 -10.91
C LEU A 90 16.90 1.55 -11.71
N ASN A 91 16.91 2.73 -12.33
CA ASN A 91 16.01 3.09 -13.42
C ASN A 91 16.34 2.34 -14.73
N ASN A 92 17.56 1.80 -14.86
CA ASN A 92 18.00 0.99 -15.99
C ASN A 92 17.87 -0.51 -15.69
N SER A 93 17.12 -1.24 -16.53
CA SER A 93 16.92 -2.68 -16.37
C SER A 93 18.21 -3.49 -16.47
N GLN A 94 19.23 -3.02 -17.19
CA GLN A 94 20.53 -3.68 -17.26
C GLN A 94 21.28 -3.63 -15.92
N CYS A 95 21.21 -2.52 -15.18
CA CYS A 95 21.78 -2.43 -13.84
C CYS A 95 21.04 -3.31 -12.82
N VAL A 96 19.70 -3.41 -12.95
CA VAL A 96 18.90 -4.36 -12.17
C VAL A 96 19.36 -5.80 -12.44
N ALA A 97 19.59 -6.16 -13.70
CA ALA A 97 20.06 -7.49 -14.08
C ALA A 97 21.45 -7.83 -13.53
N GLU A 98 22.39 -6.88 -13.48
CA GLU A 98 23.71 -7.11 -12.87
C GLU A 98 23.64 -7.35 -11.36
N ILE A 99 22.69 -6.72 -10.67
CA ILE A 99 22.42 -6.98 -9.25
C ILE A 99 21.76 -8.36 -9.08
N ASP A 100 20.79 -8.69 -9.92
CA ASP A 100 20.13 -10.00 -9.91
C ASP A 100 21.11 -11.15 -10.15
N SER A 101 22.05 -10.97 -11.09
CA SER A 101 23.10 -11.97 -11.36
C SER A 101 24.16 -12.04 -10.25
N GLY A 102 24.13 -11.15 -9.26
CA GLY A 102 25.14 -11.04 -8.22
C GLY A 102 26.48 -10.49 -8.69
N LYS A 103 26.56 -9.95 -9.91
CA LYS A 103 27.77 -9.31 -10.44
C LYS A 103 28.07 -8.02 -9.68
N THR A 104 27.02 -7.29 -9.30
CA THR A 104 27.10 -6.06 -8.51
C THR A 104 26.40 -6.27 -7.16
N PRO A 105 27.12 -6.22 -6.02
CA PRO A 105 26.48 -6.34 -4.72
C PRO A 105 25.65 -5.10 -4.43
N PHE A 106 24.41 -5.30 -3.97
CA PHE A 106 23.52 -4.22 -3.62
C PHE A 106 22.62 -4.60 -2.44
N GLU A 107 22.48 -3.66 -1.51
CA GLU A 107 21.48 -3.73 -0.45
C GLU A 107 20.79 -2.39 -0.28
N ILE A 108 19.47 -2.43 -0.14
CA ILE A 108 18.69 -1.25 0.22
C ILE A 108 19.08 -0.81 1.64
N SER A 109 19.33 0.47 1.85
CA SER A 109 19.81 0.96 3.14
C SER A 109 18.71 0.93 4.23
N PRO A 110 19.01 0.62 5.50
CA PRO A 110 18.04 0.75 6.60
C PRO A 110 17.49 2.17 6.75
N GLY A 111 16.17 2.30 6.90
CA GLY A 111 15.46 3.58 6.88
C GLY A 111 14.93 4.00 5.51
N SER A 112 15.24 3.23 4.46
CA SER A 112 14.58 3.36 3.16
C SER A 112 13.11 3.00 3.30
N THR A 113 12.25 3.87 2.77
CA THR A 113 10.79 3.75 2.87
C THR A 113 10.16 3.97 1.52
N GLU A 114 9.20 3.11 1.18
CA GLU A 114 8.25 3.29 0.10
C GLU A 114 6.86 3.56 0.67
N VAL A 115 6.17 4.52 0.06
CA VAL A 115 4.78 4.83 0.33
C VAL A 115 3.99 4.60 -0.97
N LYS A 116 2.89 3.85 -0.88
CA LYS A 116 1.89 3.78 -1.94
C LYS A 116 0.61 4.42 -1.40
N THR A 117 -0.06 5.23 -2.20
CA THR A 117 -1.30 5.92 -1.83
C THR A 117 -2.38 5.64 -2.86
N SER A 118 -3.64 5.63 -2.42
CA SER A 118 -4.83 5.52 -3.25
C SER A 118 -5.71 6.73 -3.02
N TRP A 119 -6.17 7.35 -4.10
CA TRP A 119 -6.86 8.64 -4.09
C TRP A 119 -8.15 8.55 -4.88
N LYS A 120 -9.26 8.97 -4.25
CA LYS A 120 -10.51 9.18 -4.97
C LYS A 120 -10.59 10.63 -5.46
N LEU A 121 -11.37 10.86 -6.51
CA LEU A 121 -11.83 12.21 -6.83
C LEU A 121 -12.90 12.62 -5.81
N ILE A 122 -12.80 13.83 -5.28
CA ILE A 122 -13.83 14.39 -4.41
C ILE A 122 -14.93 14.99 -5.28
N SER A 123 -16.17 14.55 -5.05
CA SER A 123 -17.34 15.07 -5.74
C SER A 123 -18.23 15.88 -4.80
N ASN A 124 -19.31 16.45 -5.34
CA ASN A 124 -20.32 17.19 -4.56
C ASN A 124 -21.07 16.30 -3.54
N ASN A 125 -20.95 14.98 -3.68
CA ASN A 125 -21.58 14.01 -2.80
C ASN A 125 -20.71 13.66 -1.59
N ASP A 126 -19.46 14.11 -1.56
CA ASP A 126 -18.53 13.87 -0.47
C ASP A 126 -18.47 15.05 0.50
N ASN A 127 -18.04 14.78 1.73
CA ASN A 127 -17.57 15.82 2.63
C ASN A 127 -16.02 15.85 2.58
N PRO A 128 -15.39 16.85 1.92
CA PRO A 128 -13.94 16.92 1.80
C PRO A 128 -13.22 17.02 3.15
N GLU A 129 -13.86 17.55 4.20
CA GLU A 129 -13.25 17.69 5.54
C GLU A 129 -12.97 16.34 6.21
N LYS A 130 -13.61 15.26 5.73
CA LYS A 130 -13.34 13.91 6.21
C LYS A 130 -12.04 13.32 5.64
N PHE A 131 -11.59 13.82 4.49
CA PHE A 131 -10.45 13.27 3.77
C PHE A 131 -9.22 14.16 3.93
N PHE A 132 -8.03 13.56 3.88
CA PHE A 132 -6.83 14.33 3.64
C PHE A 132 -6.81 14.66 2.15
N THR A 133 -6.87 15.94 1.79
CA THR A 133 -7.11 16.36 0.42
C THR A 133 -5.91 17.05 -0.21
N ILE A 134 -5.77 16.86 -1.53
CA ILE A 134 -4.79 17.53 -2.38
C ILE A 134 -5.45 17.96 -3.68
N HIS A 135 -4.84 18.95 -4.37
CA HIS A 135 -5.19 19.25 -5.76
C HIS A 135 -4.12 18.70 -6.70
N ARG A 136 -4.53 18.00 -7.75
CA ARG A 136 -3.64 17.46 -8.79
C ARG A 136 -4.28 17.56 -10.16
N ASP A 137 -3.43 17.59 -11.17
CA ASP A 137 -3.86 17.33 -12.53
C ASP A 137 -4.02 15.81 -12.69
N VAL A 138 -5.10 15.37 -13.32
CA VAL A 138 -5.42 13.94 -13.50
C VAL A 138 -5.71 13.65 -14.96
N GLU A 139 -5.28 12.50 -15.45
CA GLU A 139 -5.68 12.00 -16.77
C GLU A 139 -6.87 11.07 -16.65
N LEU A 140 -7.96 11.39 -17.35
CA LEU A 140 -9.17 10.58 -17.41
C LEU A 140 -9.55 10.35 -18.86
N ASN A 141 -9.52 9.09 -19.30
CA ASN A 141 -9.87 8.70 -20.67
C ASN A 141 -9.07 9.48 -21.74
N GLY A 142 -7.78 9.70 -21.50
CA GLY A 142 -6.88 10.45 -22.40
C GLY A 142 -7.08 11.98 -22.36
N VAL A 143 -7.89 12.50 -21.44
CA VAL A 143 -8.09 13.94 -21.25
C VAL A 143 -7.53 14.36 -19.89
N VAL A 144 -6.61 15.32 -19.90
CA VAL A 144 -6.07 15.94 -18.69
C VAL A 144 -7.10 16.91 -18.12
N ARG A 145 -7.45 16.74 -16.85
CA ARG A 145 -8.24 17.68 -16.05
C ARG A 145 -7.32 18.30 -15.02
N SER A 146 -7.20 19.62 -15.05
CA SER A 146 -6.31 20.33 -14.14
C SER A 146 -6.97 20.67 -12.80
N ASN A 147 -6.16 20.74 -11.75
CA ASN A 147 -6.55 21.20 -10.42
C ASN A 147 -7.78 20.48 -9.82
N VAL A 148 -7.84 19.16 -9.97
CA VAL A 148 -8.91 18.32 -9.42
C VAL A 148 -8.64 18.04 -7.94
N LEU A 149 -9.68 18.23 -7.11
CA LEU A 149 -9.63 17.90 -5.68
C LEU A 149 -9.71 16.38 -5.49
N MET A 150 -8.74 15.82 -4.78
CA MET A 150 -8.63 14.39 -4.49
C MET A 150 -8.59 14.15 -2.98
N GLY A 151 -9.11 13.01 -2.54
CA GLY A 151 -9.11 12.58 -1.14
C GLY A 151 -8.37 11.26 -0.97
N LEU A 152 -7.46 11.19 0.02
CA LEU A 152 -6.75 9.98 0.36
C LEU A 152 -7.73 8.93 0.87
N VAL A 153 -7.72 7.73 0.30
CA VAL A 153 -8.57 6.62 0.75
C VAL A 153 -7.76 5.44 1.30
N GLY A 154 -6.48 5.32 0.97
CA GLY A 154 -5.61 4.29 1.53
C GLY A 154 -4.14 4.65 1.40
N ILE A 155 -3.32 4.12 2.30
CA ILE A 155 -1.88 4.32 2.29
C ILE A 155 -1.15 3.09 2.80
N HIS A 156 -0.18 2.64 2.01
CA HIS A 156 0.84 1.67 2.42
C HIS A 156 2.09 2.42 2.84
N ILE A 157 2.70 2.00 3.93
CA ILE A 157 4.01 2.46 4.38
C ILE A 157 4.86 1.21 4.59
N VAL A 158 5.88 1.07 3.76
CA VAL A 158 6.79 -0.09 3.74
C VAL A 158 8.17 0.40 4.08
N ARG A 159 8.69 0.01 5.24
CA ARG A 159 9.93 0.59 5.81
C ARG A 159 10.95 -0.48 6.15
N LYS A 160 12.16 -0.33 5.60
CA LYS A 160 13.30 -1.19 5.95
C LYS A 160 13.89 -0.76 7.29
N THR A 161 14.19 -1.73 8.15
CA THR A 161 14.93 -1.48 9.40
C THR A 161 16.17 -2.35 9.45
N ARG A 162 17.11 -2.07 10.37
CA ARG A 162 18.32 -2.88 10.53
C ARG A 162 17.99 -4.33 10.91
N ASN A 163 16.94 -4.52 11.71
CA ASN A 163 16.54 -5.83 12.22
C ASN A 163 15.45 -6.49 11.36
N HIS A 164 14.86 -5.74 10.41
CA HIS A 164 13.90 -6.23 9.43
C HIS A 164 14.33 -5.79 8.02
N PRO A 165 15.39 -6.41 7.47
CA PRO A 165 15.88 -6.09 6.14
C PRO A 165 14.90 -6.47 5.01
N GLU A 166 13.88 -7.26 5.30
CA GLU A 166 12.72 -7.62 4.48
C GLU A 166 11.61 -6.57 4.38
N PHE A 167 11.80 -5.44 5.07
CA PHE A 167 10.78 -4.41 5.31
C PHE A 167 9.66 -4.83 6.27
N ILE A 168 9.16 -3.84 7.02
CA ILE A 168 7.91 -3.94 7.75
C ILE A 168 6.82 -3.31 6.87
N TRP A 169 5.76 -4.06 6.61
CA TRP A 169 4.67 -3.71 5.70
C TRP A 169 3.47 -3.27 6.51
N THR A 170 3.02 -2.04 6.32
CA THR A 170 1.90 -1.47 7.08
C THR A 170 0.89 -0.85 6.12
N THR A 171 -0.39 -0.97 6.44
CA THR A 171 -1.46 -0.42 5.61
C THR A 171 -2.55 0.22 6.45
N PHE A 172 -2.98 1.40 5.99
CA PHE A 172 -4.02 2.22 6.60
C PHE A 172 -5.09 2.54 5.57
N GLU A 173 -6.31 2.74 6.07
CA GLU A 173 -7.47 3.05 5.24
C GLU A 173 -8.30 4.16 5.87
N HIS A 174 -9.02 4.89 5.02
CA HIS A 174 -10.13 5.71 5.48
C HIS A 174 -11.25 4.82 6.05
N LYS A 175 -11.77 5.19 7.22
CA LYS A 175 -12.75 4.41 7.98
C LYS A 175 -14.01 4.12 7.15
N GLU A 176 -14.46 5.09 6.37
CA GLU A 176 -15.69 4.99 5.56
C GLU A 176 -15.47 4.35 4.17
N ASN A 177 -14.35 3.70 3.89
CA ASN A 177 -14.15 3.07 2.57
C ASN A 177 -15.18 1.98 2.25
N ALA A 178 -15.35 1.02 3.16
CA ALA A 178 -16.17 -0.16 2.95
C ALA A 178 -16.60 -0.77 4.30
N PRO A 179 -17.68 -1.54 4.38
CA PRO A 179 -17.99 -2.37 5.54
C PRO A 179 -17.13 -3.64 5.56
N ASP A 180 -17.20 -4.39 6.66
CA ASP A 180 -16.69 -5.77 6.71
C ASP A 180 -17.66 -6.70 5.98
N CYS A 181 -17.16 -7.69 5.23
CA CYS A 181 -18.01 -8.58 4.42
C CYS A 181 -19.00 -9.39 5.27
N ALA A 182 -18.64 -9.67 6.53
CA ALA A 182 -19.52 -10.36 7.49
C ALA A 182 -20.79 -9.55 7.84
N ASP A 183 -20.73 -8.22 7.71
CA ASP A 183 -21.85 -7.34 8.04
C ASP A 183 -22.78 -7.13 6.84
N VAL A 184 -22.29 -7.31 5.60
CA VAL A 184 -23.02 -7.04 4.36
C VAL A 184 -24.44 -7.65 4.30
N PRO A 185 -24.68 -8.93 4.67
CA PRO A 185 -26.03 -9.50 4.66
C PRO A 185 -27.02 -8.79 5.59
N ASN A 186 -26.52 -8.14 6.65
CA ASN A 186 -27.34 -7.38 7.58
C ASN A 186 -27.54 -5.93 7.10
N LEU A 187 -26.58 -5.38 6.36
CA LEU A 187 -26.62 -3.99 5.88
C LEU A 187 -27.75 -3.74 4.85
N SER A 188 -28.21 -4.75 4.11
CA SER A 188 -29.35 -4.61 3.17
C SER A 188 -30.69 -4.37 3.87
N ASN A 189 -30.83 -4.75 5.15
CA ASN A 189 -32.02 -4.47 5.95
C ASN A 189 -31.96 -3.09 6.64
N PHE A 190 -30.79 -2.46 6.64
CA PHE A 190 -30.58 -1.12 7.17
C PHE A 190 -30.42 -0.16 6.00
N GLU A 191 -31.54 0.45 5.56
CA GLU A 191 -31.60 1.66 4.71
C GLU A 191 -30.78 2.86 5.27
N LYS A 192 -30.01 2.67 6.36
CA LYS A 192 -29.40 3.69 7.21
C LYS A 192 -27.95 3.41 7.62
N SER A 193 -27.30 2.34 7.14
CA SER A 193 -25.85 2.24 7.35
C SER A 193 -25.18 3.37 6.58
N GLY A 194 -24.31 4.14 7.24
CA GLY A 194 -23.79 5.40 6.71
C GLY A 194 -23.19 5.27 5.30
N LYS A 195 -23.02 6.42 4.64
CA LYS A 195 -22.52 6.47 3.26
C LYS A 195 -21.07 5.95 3.20
N TRP A 196 -20.89 4.74 2.67
CA TRP A 196 -19.56 4.19 2.37
C TRP A 196 -19.04 4.75 1.04
N THR A 197 -17.73 4.97 0.96
CA THR A 197 -17.06 5.49 -0.24
C THR A 197 -17.16 4.51 -1.42
N PHE A 198 -17.04 3.20 -1.15
CA PHE A 198 -16.98 2.14 -2.15
C PHE A 198 -18.04 1.05 -1.96
N PHE A 199 -19.10 1.31 -1.21
CA PHE A 199 -20.17 0.34 -1.00
C PHE A 199 -21.55 0.99 -0.97
N ASN A 200 -22.49 0.39 -1.69
CA ASN A 200 -23.89 0.76 -1.71
C ASN A 200 -24.72 -0.47 -1.33
N PRO A 201 -25.41 -0.48 -0.18
CA PRO A 201 -26.21 -1.62 0.28
C PRO A 201 -27.39 -1.96 -0.66
N MET A 202 -27.78 -1.03 -1.53
CA MET A 202 -28.84 -1.23 -2.53
C MET A 202 -28.32 -1.85 -3.85
N SER A 203 -27.01 -2.03 -3.99
CA SER A 203 -26.41 -2.61 -5.19
C SER A 203 -26.53 -4.14 -5.17
N PHE A 204 -26.96 -4.72 -6.31
CA PHE A 204 -26.96 -6.17 -6.53
C PHE A 204 -25.64 -6.69 -7.12
N GLN A 205 -24.66 -5.82 -7.36
CA GLN A 205 -23.36 -6.24 -7.88
C GLN A 205 -22.62 -7.10 -6.85
N LYS A 206 -21.91 -8.12 -7.33
CA LYS A 206 -21.04 -8.92 -6.48
C LYS A 206 -19.94 -8.02 -5.89
N VAL A 207 -19.73 -8.12 -4.58
CA VAL A 207 -18.65 -7.40 -3.89
C VAL A 207 -17.27 -7.87 -4.36
N ASN A 208 -16.27 -7.00 -4.22
CA ASN A 208 -14.86 -7.25 -4.55
C ASN A 208 -14.66 -7.81 -5.97
N THR A 209 -15.52 -7.43 -6.91
CA THR A 209 -15.49 -7.90 -8.30
C THR A 209 -15.50 -6.70 -9.24
N TYR A 210 -14.60 -6.73 -10.24
CA TYR A 210 -14.54 -5.67 -11.23
C TYR A 210 -15.64 -5.84 -12.29
N PHE A 211 -16.41 -4.77 -12.50
CA PHE A 211 -17.37 -4.65 -13.59
C PHE A 211 -17.00 -3.43 -14.44
N PRO A 212 -16.67 -3.58 -15.73
CA PRO A 212 -16.25 -2.47 -16.58
C PRO A 212 -17.22 -1.29 -16.58
N GLY A 213 -16.71 -0.09 -16.29
CA GLY A 213 -17.48 1.15 -16.27
C GLY A 213 -18.57 1.23 -15.19
N LYS A 214 -18.56 0.35 -14.19
CA LYS A 214 -19.50 0.37 -13.06
C LYS A 214 -18.78 0.70 -11.75
N PRO A 215 -19.49 1.27 -10.76
CA PRO A 215 -18.99 1.38 -9.41
C PRO A 215 -18.64 0.01 -8.83
N THR A 216 -17.43 -0.11 -8.28
CA THR A 216 -17.04 -1.31 -7.56
C THR A 216 -17.75 -1.31 -6.20
N GLN A 217 -18.29 -2.46 -5.81
CA GLN A 217 -18.83 -2.67 -4.46
C GLN A 217 -17.77 -3.38 -3.64
N VAL A 218 -17.31 -2.77 -2.56
CA VAL A 218 -16.18 -3.24 -1.78
C VAL A 218 -16.66 -3.65 -0.39
N CYS A 219 -16.12 -4.76 0.11
CA CYS A 219 -16.17 -5.10 1.53
C CYS A 219 -14.82 -5.66 1.97
N ARG A 220 -14.50 -5.55 3.26
CA ARG A 220 -13.27 -6.11 3.83
C ARG A 220 -13.47 -7.59 4.16
N GLU A 221 -12.72 -8.46 3.48
CA GLU A 221 -12.84 -9.92 3.69
C GLU A 221 -12.15 -10.37 4.98
N THR A 222 -10.99 -9.79 5.28
CA THR A 222 -10.16 -10.14 6.43
C THR A 222 -9.84 -8.89 7.24
N PRO A 223 -10.81 -8.36 8.01
CA PRO A 223 -10.58 -7.21 8.88
C PRO A 223 -9.36 -7.46 9.77
N TYR A 224 -8.46 -6.49 9.81
CA TYR A 224 -7.17 -6.56 10.51
C TYR A 224 -6.18 -7.63 10.03
N GLY A 225 -6.43 -8.22 8.85
CA GLY A 225 -5.67 -9.33 8.29
C GLY A 225 -5.67 -10.57 9.19
N VAL A 226 -6.72 -10.73 10.02
CA VAL A 226 -6.95 -11.92 10.82
C VAL A 226 -7.93 -12.86 10.13
N GLY A 227 -7.63 -14.16 10.18
CA GLY A 227 -8.54 -15.24 9.79
C GLY A 227 -8.24 -16.48 10.64
N PHE A 228 -8.73 -17.65 10.25
CA PHE A 228 -8.58 -18.89 11.02
C PHE A 228 -7.12 -19.20 11.41
N LEU A 229 -6.15 -18.82 10.58
CA LEU A 229 -4.73 -19.06 10.78
C LEU A 229 -4.00 -17.96 11.60
N THR A 230 -4.70 -16.90 11.99
CA THR A 230 -4.11 -15.78 12.74
C THR A 230 -4.59 -15.77 14.18
N LYS A 231 -3.66 -15.46 15.09
CA LYS A 231 -3.94 -15.29 16.52
C LYS A 231 -4.97 -14.18 16.76
N THR A 232 -6.02 -14.47 17.52
CA THR A 232 -7.08 -13.51 17.89
C THR A 232 -6.55 -12.26 18.59
N GLU A 233 -5.41 -12.39 19.27
CA GLU A 233 -4.75 -11.29 19.98
C GLU A 233 -4.26 -10.20 19.02
N VAL A 234 -3.92 -10.54 17.76
CA VAL A 234 -3.48 -9.55 16.76
C VAL A 234 -4.59 -8.55 16.47
N ALA A 235 -5.82 -9.02 16.23
CA ALA A 235 -6.97 -8.13 16.00
C ALA A 235 -7.28 -7.28 17.23
N LYS A 236 -7.19 -7.87 18.43
CA LYS A 236 -7.44 -7.16 19.69
C LYS A 236 -6.43 -6.03 19.89
N ASP A 237 -5.14 -6.29 19.68
CA ASP A 237 -4.07 -5.29 19.81
C ASP A 237 -4.25 -4.15 18.79
N ILE A 238 -4.58 -4.46 17.52
CA ILE A 238 -4.81 -3.43 16.49
C ILE A 238 -6.03 -2.58 16.84
N LYS A 239 -7.14 -3.19 17.27
CA LYS A 239 -8.36 -2.48 17.67
C LYS A 239 -8.10 -1.52 18.82
N ALA A 240 -7.49 -1.99 19.90
CA ALA A 240 -7.18 -1.17 21.07
C ALA A 240 -6.25 0.01 20.71
N LEU A 241 -5.25 -0.23 19.85
CA LEU A 241 -4.35 0.83 19.40
C LEU A 241 -5.05 1.82 18.46
N ASN A 242 -5.92 1.35 17.57
CA ASN A 242 -6.73 2.21 16.69
C ASN A 242 -7.69 3.09 17.49
N GLU A 243 -8.32 2.58 18.55
CA GLU A 243 -9.17 3.35 19.46
C GLU A 243 -8.34 4.47 20.11
N ALA A 244 -7.20 4.13 20.73
CA ALA A 244 -6.32 5.10 21.36
C ALA A 244 -5.82 6.20 20.39
N MET A 245 -5.43 5.81 19.17
CA MET A 245 -4.97 6.75 18.15
C MET A 245 -6.11 7.60 17.57
N SER A 246 -7.30 7.02 17.43
CA SER A 246 -8.51 7.74 17.03
C SER A 246 -8.84 8.85 18.02
N ASP A 247 -8.84 8.55 19.33
CA ASP A 247 -9.08 9.54 20.39
C ASP A 247 -7.99 10.64 20.40
N TYR A 248 -6.73 10.23 20.22
CA TYR A 248 -5.60 11.16 20.09
C TYR A 248 -5.78 12.15 18.94
N TYR A 249 -6.18 11.69 17.75
CA TYR A 249 -6.38 12.58 16.60
C TYR A 249 -7.68 13.37 16.68
N GLN A 250 -8.75 12.79 17.22
CA GLN A 250 -10.04 13.47 17.38
C GLN A 250 -9.95 14.63 18.37
N SER A 251 -9.28 14.44 19.51
CA SER A 251 -9.01 15.52 20.49
C SER A 251 -8.24 16.70 19.90
N ARG A 252 -7.55 16.49 18.76
CA ARG A 252 -6.80 17.52 18.01
C ARG A 252 -7.54 18.01 16.77
N LYS A 253 -8.77 17.56 16.55
CA LYS A 253 -9.56 17.84 15.33
C LYS A 253 -8.77 17.53 14.05
N SER A 254 -7.95 16.49 14.09
CA SER A 254 -7.09 16.11 12.99
C SER A 254 -7.82 15.17 12.03
N VAL A 255 -7.69 15.40 10.73
CA VAL A 255 -8.27 14.54 9.68
C VAL A 255 -7.83 13.07 9.80
N TRP A 256 -6.68 12.83 10.42
CA TRP A 256 -6.14 11.49 10.68
C TRP A 256 -7.03 10.65 11.61
N SER A 257 -7.98 11.26 12.34
CA SER A 257 -9.00 10.51 13.09
C SER A 257 -9.94 9.73 12.18
N ASN A 258 -9.97 10.01 10.88
CA ASN A 258 -10.79 9.30 9.90
C ASN A 258 -10.06 8.12 9.25
N TYR A 259 -8.84 7.81 9.69
CA TYR A 259 -8.06 6.69 9.20
C TYR A 259 -7.76 5.71 10.33
N PHE A 260 -7.50 4.45 9.98
CA PHE A 260 -7.15 3.42 10.95
C PHE A 260 -6.10 2.48 10.37
N LEU A 261 -5.31 1.86 11.26
CA LEU A 261 -4.40 0.79 10.89
C LEU A 261 -5.24 -0.44 10.55
N VAL A 262 -5.16 -0.89 9.30
CA VAL A 262 -5.70 -2.20 8.92
C VAL A 262 -4.80 -3.25 9.55
N GLY A 263 -3.50 -3.22 9.29
CA GLY A 263 -2.60 -4.19 9.89
C GLY A 263 -1.16 -4.00 9.52
N THR A 264 -0.34 -4.92 10.04
CA THR A 264 1.12 -4.90 9.87
C THR A 264 1.64 -6.31 9.71
N SER A 265 2.53 -6.50 8.74
CA SER A 265 3.15 -7.78 8.41
C SER A 265 4.67 -7.61 8.32
N TRP A 266 5.40 -8.60 8.80
CA TRP A 266 6.87 -8.68 8.79
C TRP A 266 7.27 -10.16 8.76
N THR A 267 8.54 -10.48 8.52
CA THR A 267 8.99 -11.87 8.73
C THR A 267 9.48 -12.12 10.13
N VAL A 268 9.13 -13.29 10.65
CA VAL A 268 9.70 -13.84 11.87
C VAL A 268 10.91 -14.68 11.48
N SER A 269 12.10 -14.19 11.82
CA SER A 269 13.32 -15.02 11.83
C SER A 269 13.49 -15.62 13.22
N ASN A 270 13.50 -16.95 13.35
CA ASN A 270 13.92 -17.58 14.61
C ASN A 270 15.44 -17.42 14.75
N GLU A 271 15.92 -16.91 15.89
CA GLU A 271 17.35 -16.66 16.14
C GLU A 271 18.22 -17.94 16.07
N SER A 272 17.61 -19.12 16.12
CA SER A 272 18.27 -20.42 16.14
C SER A 272 18.55 -21.03 14.75
N ASP A 273 17.98 -20.51 13.67
CA ASP A 273 18.19 -21.07 12.34
C ASP A 273 19.32 -20.37 11.59
N LEU A 274 20.18 -21.18 10.95
CA LEU A 274 21.33 -20.78 10.14
C LEU A 274 20.99 -19.88 8.93
N ASN A 275 19.70 -19.56 8.71
CA ASN A 275 19.21 -18.67 7.66
C ASN A 275 19.16 -17.20 8.12
N LYS A 276 20.21 -16.75 8.81
CA LYS A 276 20.45 -15.32 9.06
C LYS A 276 20.55 -14.60 7.71
N GLY A 277 19.45 -14.00 7.25
CA GLY A 277 19.48 -13.08 6.13
C GLY A 277 19.10 -13.63 4.75
N GLU A 278 18.29 -14.69 4.66
CA GLU A 278 17.53 -14.89 3.41
C GLU A 278 16.43 -13.81 3.32
N VAL A 279 16.85 -12.67 2.79
CA VAL A 279 15.99 -11.61 2.32
C VAL A 279 15.82 -11.84 0.83
N PRO A 280 14.60 -11.64 0.32
CA PRO A 280 13.36 -11.28 0.99
C PRO A 280 12.60 -12.50 1.56
N PRO A 281 11.45 -12.25 2.23
CA PRO A 281 10.60 -13.25 2.83
C PRO A 281 10.25 -14.35 1.84
N THR A 282 10.48 -15.61 2.22
CA THR A 282 9.95 -16.74 1.48
C THR A 282 8.71 -17.28 2.20
N TRP A 283 7.91 -18.11 1.52
CA TRP A 283 6.85 -18.89 2.17
C TRP A 283 7.36 -19.78 3.33
N LYS A 284 8.68 -20.00 3.43
CA LYS A 284 9.33 -20.74 4.55
C LYS A 284 9.59 -19.85 5.78
N ASN A 285 9.55 -18.53 5.64
CA ASN A 285 9.67 -17.59 6.75
C ASN A 285 8.27 -17.26 7.27
N GLU A 286 8.01 -17.47 8.56
CA GLU A 286 6.68 -17.18 9.12
C GLU A 286 6.38 -15.66 9.03
N ILE A 287 5.20 -15.30 8.53
CA ILE A 287 4.74 -13.92 8.55
C ILE A 287 4.19 -13.60 9.95
N GLY A 288 4.78 -12.63 10.62
CA GLY A 288 4.28 -12.09 11.88
C GLY A 288 3.11 -11.14 11.66
N GLY A 289 2.25 -10.99 12.68
CA GLY A 289 1.15 -10.02 12.66
C GLY A 289 -0.03 -10.43 11.80
N SER A 290 -0.44 -9.53 10.90
CA SER A 290 -1.63 -9.66 10.04
C SER A 290 -1.32 -10.57 8.85
N LYS A 291 -1.53 -11.89 9.00
CA LYS A 291 -1.13 -12.88 7.98
C LYS A 291 -1.97 -12.83 6.69
N LEU A 292 -3.19 -12.31 6.76
CA LEU A 292 -4.11 -12.13 5.63
C LEU A 292 -4.31 -10.64 5.32
N LEU A 293 -3.24 -9.86 5.44
CA LEU A 293 -3.31 -8.41 5.27
C LEU A 293 -3.65 -8.04 3.81
N SER A 294 -4.69 -7.24 3.65
CA SER A 294 -5.11 -6.65 2.39
C SER A 294 -5.76 -5.28 2.66
N ASN A 295 -5.56 -4.33 1.74
CA ASN A 295 -6.22 -3.03 1.77
C ASN A 295 -7.43 -3.02 0.83
N SER A 296 -8.57 -2.54 1.31
CA SER A 296 -9.82 -2.48 0.57
C SER A 296 -9.74 -1.66 -0.73
N THR A 297 -8.75 -0.77 -0.85
CA THR A 297 -8.58 0.11 -2.02
C THR A 297 -7.34 -0.17 -2.87
N MET A 298 -6.41 -1.02 -2.41
CA MET A 298 -5.20 -1.37 -3.16
C MET A 298 -5.14 -2.85 -3.57
N GLU A 299 -5.79 -3.73 -2.79
CA GLU A 299 -5.90 -5.17 -3.03
C GLU A 299 -7.36 -5.62 -3.17
N THR A 300 -8.27 -4.72 -3.58
CA THR A 300 -9.73 -4.94 -3.61
C THR A 300 -10.14 -6.29 -4.17
N TYR A 301 -9.53 -6.69 -5.29
CA TYR A 301 -9.90 -7.88 -6.05
C TYR A 301 -9.11 -9.14 -5.65
N VAL A 302 -8.17 -9.02 -4.71
CA VAL A 302 -7.26 -10.08 -4.28
C VAL A 302 -7.17 -10.19 -2.75
N GLN A 303 -8.19 -9.69 -2.03
CA GLN A 303 -8.16 -9.60 -0.56
C GLN A 303 -7.95 -10.94 0.14
N ASN A 304 -8.48 -12.06 -0.40
CA ASN A 304 -8.26 -13.41 0.13
C ASN A 304 -8.84 -14.51 -0.79
N PRO A 305 -8.16 -14.97 -1.87
CA PRO A 305 -8.73 -16.01 -2.71
C PRO A 305 -8.97 -17.30 -1.91
N GLN A 306 -10.19 -17.85 -1.98
CA GLN A 306 -10.75 -18.92 -1.13
C GLN A 306 -9.88 -20.18 -0.91
N TRP A 307 -8.83 -20.43 -1.73
CA TRP A 307 -7.90 -21.55 -1.54
C TRP A 307 -7.02 -21.40 -0.27
N PHE A 308 -6.93 -20.20 0.32
CA PHE A 308 -6.21 -19.95 1.57
C PHE A 308 -6.85 -20.55 2.84
N ALA A 309 -8.13 -20.94 2.80
CA ALA A 309 -8.86 -21.40 3.98
C ALA A 309 -8.72 -22.90 4.29
N LEU A 310 -8.26 -23.71 3.33
CA LEU A 310 -8.47 -25.17 3.38
C LEU A 310 -7.20 -26.03 3.41
N VAL A 311 -6.03 -25.49 3.10
CA VAL A 311 -4.78 -26.27 3.02
C VAL A 311 -3.65 -25.41 3.56
N HIS A 312 -2.74 -25.96 4.37
CA HIS A 312 -1.40 -25.37 4.55
C HIS A 312 -0.66 -25.51 3.20
N PRO A 313 -0.56 -24.49 2.34
CA PRO A 313 0.02 -24.69 1.03
C PRO A 313 1.50 -24.32 1.06
N LYS A 314 2.25 -24.86 0.10
CA LYS A 314 3.63 -24.47 -0.22
C LYS A 314 3.69 -23.10 -0.95
N GLU A 315 2.72 -22.22 -0.72
CA GLU A 315 2.46 -21.01 -1.53
C GLU A 315 2.34 -19.73 -0.66
N ASP A 316 2.64 -18.58 -1.26
CA ASP A 316 2.82 -17.26 -0.63
C ASP A 316 1.51 -16.68 -0.02
N ARG A 317 1.60 -15.87 1.06
CA ARG A 317 0.44 -15.32 1.82
C ARG A 317 0.48 -13.78 1.94
N GLY A 318 -0.69 -13.13 2.03
CA GLY A 318 -0.83 -11.69 2.30
C GLY A 318 -0.17 -10.82 1.24
N CYS A 319 0.60 -9.81 1.64
CA CYS A 319 1.37 -8.94 0.72
C CYS A 319 2.18 -9.74 -0.31
N PHE A 320 2.79 -10.87 0.09
CA PHE A 320 3.65 -11.69 -0.76
C PHE A 320 2.90 -12.45 -1.85
N ALA A 321 1.56 -12.49 -1.82
CA ALA A 321 0.78 -13.04 -2.92
C ALA A 321 0.89 -12.18 -4.21
N CYS A 322 1.03 -10.86 -4.06
CA CYS A 322 1.29 -9.94 -5.17
C CYS A 322 2.79 -9.67 -5.33
N HIS A 323 3.51 -9.57 -4.22
CA HIS A 323 4.97 -9.40 -4.18
C HIS A 323 5.71 -10.75 -4.30
N LYS A 324 5.32 -11.58 -5.28
CA LYS A 324 5.91 -12.90 -5.54
C LYS A 324 7.38 -12.76 -5.87
N TYR A 325 8.20 -13.55 -5.20
CA TYR A 325 9.63 -13.44 -5.30
C TYR A 325 10.31 -14.80 -5.22
N ASP A 326 11.37 -14.98 -6.02
CA ASP A 326 12.24 -16.14 -5.97
C ASP A 326 13.67 -15.73 -5.57
N PRO A 327 14.15 -16.10 -4.36
CA PRO A 327 15.50 -15.74 -3.88
C PRO A 327 16.63 -16.33 -4.68
N LEU A 328 16.35 -17.37 -5.46
CA LEU A 328 17.36 -18.02 -6.28
C LEU A 328 17.61 -17.27 -7.59
N THR A 329 16.63 -16.49 -8.06
CA THR A 329 16.68 -15.86 -9.40
C THR A 329 16.53 -14.34 -9.39
N LYS A 330 16.09 -13.75 -8.29
CA LYS A 330 15.89 -12.30 -8.15
C LYS A 330 16.53 -11.79 -6.86
N LYS A 331 16.74 -10.48 -6.72
CA LYS A 331 17.12 -9.81 -5.46
C LYS A 331 15.95 -9.07 -4.82
N ALA A 332 16.10 -8.73 -3.54
CA ALA A 332 15.10 -8.03 -2.72
C ALA A 332 14.50 -6.74 -3.33
N LEU A 333 15.15 -6.16 -4.36
CA LEU A 333 14.59 -5.11 -5.20
C LEU A 333 13.16 -5.43 -5.68
N HIS A 334 12.95 -6.66 -6.13
CA HIS A 334 11.67 -7.11 -6.71
C HIS A 334 10.54 -7.26 -5.69
N LEU A 335 10.81 -7.03 -4.40
CA LEU A 335 9.74 -6.79 -3.43
C LEU A 335 8.96 -5.51 -3.75
N SER A 336 9.54 -4.53 -4.41
CA SER A 336 8.80 -3.35 -4.85
C SER A 336 8.41 -3.46 -6.32
N HIS A 337 7.12 -3.28 -6.60
CA HIS A 337 6.63 -3.18 -7.97
C HIS A 337 7.15 -1.96 -8.73
N MET A 338 7.75 -0.98 -8.02
CA MET A 338 8.36 0.20 -8.62
C MET A 338 9.45 -0.18 -9.64
N PHE A 339 10.25 -1.21 -9.37
CA PHE A 339 11.34 -1.62 -10.27
C PHE A 339 10.86 -2.26 -11.57
N ASN A 340 9.58 -2.63 -11.68
CA ASN A 340 8.99 -3.05 -12.96
C ASN A 340 8.93 -1.89 -13.98
N ALA A 341 9.12 -0.64 -13.54
CA ALA A 341 9.19 0.53 -14.42
C ALA A 341 10.60 0.77 -14.99
N ALA A 342 11.62 -0.01 -14.59
CA ALA A 342 12.95 0.10 -15.17
C ALA A 342 12.92 -0.25 -16.66
N GLN A 343 13.59 0.56 -17.48
CA GLN A 343 13.69 0.37 -18.93
C GLN A 343 15.15 0.14 -19.32
N ASP A 344 15.37 -0.40 -20.52
CA ASP A 344 16.72 -0.56 -21.04
C ASP A 344 17.25 0.78 -21.55
N TYR A 345 18.16 1.38 -20.79
CA TYR A 345 18.88 2.61 -21.16
C TYR A 345 20.32 2.33 -21.61
N GLY A 346 20.61 1.09 -22.02
CA GLY A 346 21.93 0.65 -22.44
C GLY A 346 22.74 0.03 -21.30
N GLN A 347 24.04 -0.12 -21.53
CA GLN A 347 24.93 -0.82 -20.61
C GLN A 347 24.96 -0.18 -19.22
N CYS A 348 25.07 -1.00 -18.18
CA CYS A 348 25.27 -0.51 -16.83
C CYS A 348 26.71 0.02 -16.67
N PHE A 349 26.86 1.30 -16.27
CA PHE A 349 28.17 1.98 -16.16
C PHE A 349 28.55 2.36 -14.73
N LEU A 350 28.00 1.66 -13.73
CA LEU A 350 28.19 1.95 -12.30
C LEU A 350 29.60 1.73 -11.78
#